data_AF-A0A7J5MW16-F1
#
_entry.id   AF-A0A7J5MW16-F1
#
_cell.length_a   1.000
_cell.length_b   1.000
_cell.length_c   1.000
_cell.angle_alpha   90.00
_cell.angle_beta   90.00
_cell.angle_gamma   90.00
#
_symmetry.space_group_name_H-M   'P 1'
#
loop_
_entity.id
_entity.type
_entity.pdbx_description
1 polymer ?
#
loop_
_entity_poly.entity_id
_entity_poly.type
_entity_poly.pdbx_seq_one_letter_code
_entity_poly.pdbx_strand_id
1 'polypeptide(L)'
;MDSTLDKRIAAMRGLLMDTALEAAESRGQRLAGVAHVLYALYRDDGFAGRLLRAHGLGSAEIRRLMGTVPNMPLADGGKPVPNLSTRRILKHANDTLEVLRYLQGNDQVAGLLASHGIGKPDRQPTQAQVLAAAQAGVEAAGPLAPGRDYGMDPDLLARVRLMLEAALNGTEEAW
;
A
#
# COMPACT_ATOMS: atom_id res chain seq x y z
N MET A 1 20.73 -17.57 -5.88
CA MET A 1 19.83 -16.99 -4.86
C MET A 1 20.26 -15.56 -4.62
N ASP A 2 19.46 -14.60 -5.05
CA ASP A 2 19.76 -13.18 -4.92
C ASP A 2 19.47 -12.69 -3.49
N SER A 3 20.46 -12.86 -2.61
CA SER A 3 20.34 -12.50 -1.18
C SER A 3 20.01 -11.02 -0.94
N THR A 4 20.23 -10.17 -1.95
CA THR A 4 19.96 -8.74 -1.87
C THR A 4 18.47 -8.46 -1.96
N LEU A 5 17.76 -9.15 -2.86
CA LEU A 5 16.31 -9.03 -2.98
C LEU A 5 15.63 -9.52 -1.70
N ASP A 6 15.99 -10.71 -1.20
CA ASP A 6 15.40 -11.28 0.02
C ASP A 6 15.59 -10.36 1.23
N LYS A 7 16.77 -9.73 1.37
CA LYS A 7 17.04 -8.74 2.43
C LYS A 7 16.17 -7.49 2.28
N ARG A 8 15.97 -6.99 1.06
CA ARG A 8 15.12 -5.81 0.80
C ARG A 8 13.66 -6.11 1.11
N ILE A 9 13.17 -7.30 0.72
CA ILE A 9 11.81 -7.76 1.04
C ILE A 9 11.64 -7.87 2.55
N ALA A 10 12.59 -8.49 3.25
CA ALA A 10 12.56 -8.59 4.70
C ALA A 10 12.57 -7.22 5.41
N ALA A 11 13.41 -6.28 4.93
CA ALA A 11 13.47 -4.92 5.47
C ALA A 11 12.16 -4.16 5.26
N MET A 12 11.55 -4.26 4.08
CA MET A 12 10.24 -3.68 3.79
C MET A 12 9.16 -4.23 4.72
N ARG A 13 9.08 -5.56 4.89
CA ARG A 13 8.13 -6.22 5.78
C ARG A 13 8.33 -5.76 7.24
N GLY A 14 9.58 -5.65 7.68
CA GLY A 14 9.95 -5.16 9.01
C GLY A 14 9.49 -3.71 9.24
N LEU A 15 9.83 -2.81 8.32
CA LEU A 15 9.44 -1.40 8.41
C LEU A 15 7.92 -1.20 8.47
N LEU A 16 7.17 -1.92 7.63
CA LEU A 16 5.70 -1.88 7.65
C LEU A 16 5.14 -2.44 8.96
N MET A 17 5.74 -3.51 9.49
CA MET A 17 5.33 -4.10 10.76
C MET A 17 5.57 -3.12 11.92
N ASP A 18 6.77 -2.56 12.03
CA ASP A 18 7.15 -1.62 13.09
C ASP A 18 6.25 -0.39 13.06
N THR A 19 6.03 0.19 11.87
CA THR A 19 5.12 1.33 11.70
C THR A 19 3.67 0.98 12.12
N ALA A 20 3.20 -0.23 11.81
CA ALA A 20 1.85 -0.66 12.21
C ALA A 20 1.74 -0.86 13.74
N LEU A 21 2.82 -1.35 14.38
CA LEU A 21 2.89 -1.53 15.83
C LEU A 21 2.98 -0.18 16.55
N GLU A 22 3.83 0.73 16.11
CA GLU A 22 3.91 2.10 16.63
C GLU A 22 2.55 2.82 16.53
N ALA A 23 1.84 2.62 15.42
CA ALA A 23 0.50 3.19 15.25
C ALA A 23 -0.50 2.61 16.28
N ALA A 24 -0.46 1.30 16.54
CA ALA A 24 -1.30 0.68 17.56
C ALA A 24 -0.94 1.16 18.98
N GLU A 25 0.36 1.25 19.28
CA GLU A 25 0.89 1.74 20.56
C GLU A 25 0.46 3.18 20.84
N SER A 26 0.61 4.07 19.84
CA SER A 26 0.21 5.48 19.95
C SER A 26 -1.29 5.67 20.23
N ARG A 27 -2.09 4.63 20.01
CA ARG A 27 -3.54 4.60 20.24
C ARG A 27 -3.92 3.82 21.50
N GLY A 28 -2.94 3.32 22.27
CA GLY A 28 -3.19 2.47 23.43
C GLY A 28 -3.90 1.17 23.06
N GLN A 29 -3.68 0.66 21.85
CA GLN A 29 -4.35 -0.53 21.32
C GLN A 29 -3.44 -1.75 21.43
N ARG A 30 -3.97 -2.87 21.91
CA ARG A 30 -3.22 -4.12 22.07
C ARG A 30 -2.84 -4.78 20.74
N LEU A 31 -3.68 -4.63 19.71
CA LEU A 31 -3.51 -5.32 18.44
C LEU A 31 -3.25 -4.36 17.27
N ALA A 32 -2.17 -4.60 16.53
CA ALA A 32 -1.99 -4.00 15.21
C ALA A 32 -2.74 -4.82 14.15
N GLY A 33 -3.92 -4.34 13.76
CA GLY A 33 -4.78 -4.94 12.73
C GLY A 33 -4.61 -4.35 11.32
N VAL A 34 -5.49 -4.73 10.40
CA VAL A 34 -5.38 -4.40 8.96
C VAL A 34 -5.35 -2.89 8.69
N ALA A 35 -6.17 -2.10 9.39
CA ALA A 35 -6.11 -0.64 9.29
C ALA A 35 -4.75 -0.04 9.68
N HIS A 36 -4.00 -0.69 10.58
CA HIS A 36 -2.63 -0.28 10.93
C HIS A 36 -1.64 -0.59 9.81
N VAL A 37 -1.84 -1.71 9.09
CA VAL A 37 -1.06 -2.02 7.88
C VAL A 37 -1.36 -1.03 6.77
N LEU A 38 -2.63 -0.65 6.55
CA LEU A 38 -2.98 0.41 5.60
C LEU A 38 -2.31 1.73 5.97
N TYR A 39 -2.25 2.08 7.25
CA TYR A 39 -1.55 3.28 7.69
C TYR A 39 -0.04 3.19 7.52
N ALA A 40 0.57 2.05 7.81
CA ALA A 40 1.99 1.83 7.56
C ALA A 40 2.31 1.97 6.06
N LEU A 41 1.48 1.37 5.20
CA LEU A 41 1.61 1.49 3.76
C LEU A 41 1.38 2.95 3.28
N TYR A 42 0.42 3.65 3.86
CA TYR A 42 0.19 5.08 3.61
C TYR A 42 1.36 5.95 4.08
N ARG A 43 2.13 5.54 5.09
CA ARG A 43 3.31 6.26 5.59
C ARG A 43 4.57 5.94 4.81
N ASP A 44 4.61 4.79 4.15
CA ASP A 44 5.71 4.38 3.29
C ASP A 44 5.94 5.41 2.16
N ASP A 45 7.20 5.72 1.91
CA ASP A 45 7.60 6.62 0.82
C ASP A 45 7.70 5.89 -0.52
N GLY A 46 7.54 4.57 -0.54
CA GLY A 46 7.47 3.77 -1.75
C GLY A 46 6.22 4.06 -2.60
N PHE A 47 6.17 3.38 -3.75
CA PHE A 47 5.18 3.65 -4.79
C PHE A 47 3.74 3.48 -4.31
N ALA A 48 3.42 2.41 -3.57
CA ALA A 48 2.09 2.18 -3.04
C ALA A 48 1.64 3.28 -2.06
N GLY A 49 2.51 3.74 -1.16
CA GLY A 49 2.19 4.84 -0.25
C GLY A 49 1.93 6.16 -0.98
N ARG A 50 2.75 6.48 -1.99
CA ARG A 50 2.52 7.64 -2.85
C ARG A 50 1.22 7.56 -3.64
N LEU A 51 0.86 6.37 -4.16
CA LEU A 51 -0.43 6.14 -4.81
C LEU A 51 -1.60 6.41 -3.86
N LEU A 52 -1.54 5.90 -2.63
CA LEU A 52 -2.62 6.15 -1.65
C LEU A 52 -2.83 7.66 -1.45
N ARG A 53 -1.73 8.41 -1.27
CA ARG A 53 -1.75 9.88 -1.14
C ARG A 53 -2.23 10.58 -2.40
N ALA A 54 -1.84 10.08 -3.57
CA ALA A 54 -2.21 10.58 -4.90
C ALA A 54 -3.72 10.53 -5.16
N HIS A 55 -4.36 9.46 -4.70
CA HIS A 55 -5.80 9.25 -4.77
C HIS A 55 -6.58 9.99 -3.67
N GLY A 56 -5.91 10.89 -2.94
CA GLY A 56 -6.53 11.73 -1.93
C GLY A 56 -6.91 10.99 -0.65
N LEU A 57 -6.44 9.75 -0.43
CA LEU A 57 -6.67 9.07 0.84
C LEU A 57 -5.99 9.83 1.97
N GLY A 58 -6.76 10.31 2.95
CA GLY A 58 -6.23 11.07 4.07
C GLY A 58 -5.77 10.20 5.24
N SER A 59 -4.65 10.59 5.88
CA SER A 59 -4.20 10.01 7.16
C SER A 59 -5.31 10.02 8.23
N ALA A 60 -6.12 11.07 8.28
CA ALA A 60 -7.23 11.20 9.22
C ALA A 60 -8.35 10.17 8.99
N GLU A 61 -8.60 9.75 7.75
CA GLU A 61 -9.60 8.74 7.40
C GLU A 61 -9.14 7.37 7.85
N ILE A 62 -7.87 7.03 7.60
CA ILE A 62 -7.27 5.79 8.07
C ILE A 62 -7.26 5.74 9.61
N ARG A 63 -6.92 6.83 10.28
CA ARG A 63 -6.95 6.93 11.75
C ARG A 63 -8.36 6.80 12.33
N ARG A 64 -9.37 7.34 11.65
CA ARG A 64 -10.79 7.12 12.00
C ARG A 64 -11.14 5.64 11.89
N LEU A 65 -10.74 4.99 10.80
CA LEU A 65 -10.97 3.56 10.60
C LEU A 65 -10.31 2.68 11.68
N MET A 66 -9.11 3.04 12.15
CA MET A 66 -8.49 2.35 13.30
C MET A 66 -9.29 2.50 14.60
N GLY A 67 -10.07 3.57 14.75
CA GLY A 67 -10.91 3.83 15.91
C GLY A 67 -12.24 3.08 15.89
N THR A 68 -12.73 2.68 14.72
CA THR A 68 -14.00 1.95 14.59
C THR A 68 -13.84 0.44 14.80
N VAL A 69 -12.61 -0.07 14.74
CA VAL A 69 -12.32 -1.50 14.87
C VAL A 69 -12.18 -1.85 16.34
N PRO A 70 -12.99 -2.79 16.87
CA PRO A 70 -12.87 -3.22 18.26
C PRO A 70 -11.46 -3.70 18.58
N ASN A 71 -10.88 -3.17 19.67
CA ASN A 71 -9.55 -3.52 20.12
C ASN A 71 -9.51 -3.54 21.65
N MET A 72 -8.66 -4.38 22.21
CA MET A 72 -8.41 -4.35 23.65
C MET A 72 -7.45 -3.20 23.97
N PRO A 73 -7.61 -2.55 25.13
CA PRO A 73 -6.63 -1.59 25.60
C PRO A 73 -5.28 -2.29 25.80
N LEU A 74 -4.22 -1.56 25.51
CA LEU A 74 -2.86 -1.97 25.82
C LEU A 74 -2.66 -1.95 27.34
N ALA A 75 -2.02 -2.99 27.88
CA ALA A 75 -1.66 -3.02 29.29
C ALA A 75 -0.54 -2.01 29.58
N ASP A 76 -0.45 -1.53 30.83
CA ASP A 76 0.61 -0.62 31.26
C ASP A 76 2.00 -1.22 30.98
N GLY A 77 2.82 -0.49 30.20
CA GLY A 77 4.14 -0.95 29.77
C GLY A 77 4.14 -2.13 28.79
N GLY A 78 2.97 -2.56 28.32
CA GLY A 78 2.82 -3.60 27.30
C GLY A 78 3.19 -3.11 25.90
N LYS A 79 3.56 -4.04 25.02
CA LYS A 79 3.76 -3.76 23.59
C LYS A 79 2.60 -4.32 22.77
N PRO A 80 2.14 -3.59 21.73
CA PRO A 80 1.16 -4.15 20.81
C PRO A 80 1.74 -5.37 20.09
N VAL A 81 0.85 -6.23 19.62
CA VAL A 81 1.22 -7.39 18.80
C VAL A 81 0.42 -7.39 17.50
N PRO A 82 0.98 -7.90 16.39
CA PRO A 82 0.21 -7.98 15.16
C PRO A 82 -0.85 -9.06 15.28
N ASN A 83 -2.06 -8.75 14.79
CA ASN A 83 -3.13 -9.74 14.68
C ASN A 83 -2.83 -10.76 13.57
N LEU A 84 -3.65 -11.80 13.47
CA LEU A 84 -3.45 -12.87 12.49
C LEU A 84 -3.43 -12.36 11.05
N SER A 85 -4.31 -11.42 10.69
CA SER A 85 -4.39 -10.85 9.35
C SER A 85 -3.14 -10.06 9.00
N THR A 86 -2.66 -9.19 9.89
CA THR A 86 -1.42 -8.43 9.74
C THR A 86 -0.23 -9.37 9.52
N ARG A 87 -0.12 -10.44 10.32
CA ARG A 87 0.95 -11.45 10.14
C ARG A 87 0.87 -12.12 8.78
N ARG A 88 -0.32 -12.48 8.31
CA ARG A 88 -0.52 -13.14 7.01
C ARG A 88 -0.16 -12.21 5.85
N ILE A 89 -0.65 -10.98 5.86
CA ILE A 89 -0.39 -9.98 4.81
C ILE A 89 1.13 -9.76 4.66
N LEU A 90 1.81 -9.45 5.77
CA LEU A 90 3.22 -9.10 5.72
C LEU A 90 4.15 -10.32 5.55
N LYS A 91 3.76 -11.52 5.97
CA LYS A 91 4.57 -12.73 5.75
C LYS A 91 4.71 -13.07 4.26
N HIS A 92 3.66 -12.86 3.48
CA HIS A 92 3.58 -13.33 2.10
C HIS A 92 3.84 -12.24 1.06
N ALA A 93 3.75 -10.95 1.41
CA ALA A 93 3.93 -9.86 0.45
C ALA A 93 5.40 -9.68 0.04
N ASN A 94 5.72 -9.77 -1.24
CA ASN A 94 7.07 -9.55 -1.78
C ASN A 94 7.36 -8.07 -2.04
N ASP A 95 6.34 -7.24 -2.18
CA ASP A 95 6.46 -5.80 -2.34
C ASP A 95 5.27 -5.06 -1.70
N THR A 96 5.33 -3.72 -1.72
CA THR A 96 4.28 -2.86 -1.15
C THR A 96 2.98 -2.87 -1.97
N LEU A 97 3.01 -3.34 -3.21
CA LEU A 97 1.82 -3.49 -4.06
C LEU A 97 1.08 -4.78 -3.77
N GLU A 98 1.77 -5.87 -3.46
CA GLU A 98 1.14 -7.08 -2.93
C GLU A 98 0.43 -6.78 -1.61
N VAL A 99 1.05 -6.00 -0.71
CA VAL A 99 0.37 -5.49 0.49
C VAL A 99 -0.90 -4.74 0.11
N LEU A 100 -0.84 -3.79 -0.84
CA LEU A 100 -2.02 -3.07 -1.31
C LEU A 100 -3.11 -4.00 -1.85
N ARG A 101 -2.76 -5.00 -2.68
CA ARG A 101 -3.72 -5.98 -3.20
C ARG A 101 -4.42 -6.76 -2.08
N TYR A 102 -3.69 -7.18 -1.05
CA TYR A 102 -4.29 -7.82 0.10
C TYR A 102 -5.27 -6.89 0.83
N LEU A 103 -4.92 -5.61 0.98
CA LEU A 103 -5.80 -4.61 1.59
C LEU A 103 -7.06 -4.37 0.75
N GLN A 104 -6.92 -4.30 -0.58
CA GLN A 104 -8.04 -4.15 -1.51
C GLN A 104 -9.06 -5.30 -1.42
N GLY A 105 -8.61 -6.50 -1.03
CA GLY A 105 -9.46 -7.66 -0.80
C GLY A 105 -9.96 -7.82 0.64
N ASN A 106 -9.66 -6.89 1.55
CA ASN A 106 -10.03 -7.02 2.95
C ASN A 106 -11.22 -6.13 3.31
N ASP A 107 -12.32 -6.75 3.75
CA ASP A 107 -13.59 -6.08 4.03
C ASP A 107 -13.49 -4.88 4.98
N GLN A 108 -12.51 -4.88 5.89
CA GLN A 108 -12.31 -3.79 6.85
C GLN A 108 -11.85 -2.49 6.18
N VAL A 109 -11.06 -2.58 5.10
CA VAL A 109 -10.42 -1.40 4.46
C VAL A 109 -10.81 -1.23 2.99
N ALA A 110 -11.36 -2.26 2.35
CA ALA A 110 -11.71 -2.26 0.93
C ALA A 110 -12.70 -1.15 0.55
N GLY A 111 -13.71 -0.91 1.39
CA GLY A 111 -14.68 0.17 1.18
C GLY A 111 -14.03 1.56 1.16
N LEU A 112 -13.08 1.81 2.08
CA LEU A 112 -12.31 3.05 2.11
C LEU A 112 -11.41 3.15 0.87
N LEU A 113 -10.71 2.10 0.48
CA LEU A 113 -9.89 2.13 -0.73
C LEU A 113 -10.72 2.38 -1.99
N ALA A 114 -11.91 1.77 -2.09
CA ALA A 114 -12.82 1.94 -3.20
C ALA A 114 -13.37 3.37 -3.31
N SER A 115 -13.66 4.05 -2.19
CA SER A 115 -14.13 5.45 -2.21
C SER A 115 -13.08 6.43 -2.76
N HIS A 116 -11.81 6.03 -2.77
CA HIS A 116 -10.71 6.79 -3.39
C HIS A 116 -10.30 6.26 -4.78
N GLY A 117 -11.09 5.36 -5.38
CA GLY A 117 -10.77 4.78 -6.69
C GLY A 117 -9.58 3.82 -6.68
N ILE A 118 -9.20 3.31 -5.50
CA ILE A 118 -8.12 2.34 -5.28
C ILE A 118 -8.71 0.97 -4.92
N GLY A 119 -9.97 0.71 -5.27
CA GLY A 119 -10.62 -0.57 -5.03
C GLY A 119 -9.93 -1.71 -5.79
N LYS A 120 -10.28 -2.95 -5.43
CA LYS A 120 -9.86 -4.12 -6.20
C LYS A 120 -10.42 -3.98 -7.64
N PRO A 121 -9.59 -4.09 -8.69
CA PRO A 121 -10.09 -3.98 -10.06
C PRO A 121 -11.01 -5.17 -10.40
N ASP A 122 -12.12 -4.89 -11.09
CA ASP A 122 -13.11 -5.89 -11.51
C ASP A 122 -12.54 -6.92 -12.50
N ARG A 123 -11.52 -6.52 -13.27
CA ARG A 123 -10.78 -7.37 -14.20
C ARG A 123 -9.29 -7.09 -14.09
N GLN A 124 -8.48 -8.13 -14.20
CA GLN A 124 -7.05 -7.93 -14.36
C GLN A 124 -6.80 -7.19 -15.67
N PRO A 125 -5.90 -6.19 -15.65
CA PRO A 125 -5.50 -5.47 -16.85
C PRO A 125 -4.74 -6.40 -17.78
N THR A 126 -4.97 -6.26 -19.08
CA THR A 126 -4.24 -7.03 -20.08
C THR A 126 -2.80 -6.52 -20.21
N GLN A 127 -1.88 -7.40 -20.61
CA GLN A 127 -0.48 -7.07 -20.91
C GLN A 127 -0.34 -5.85 -21.84
N ALA A 128 -1.25 -5.72 -22.82
CA ALA A 128 -1.26 -4.63 -23.78
C ALA A 128 -1.64 -3.28 -23.13
N GLN A 129 -2.61 -3.29 -22.21
CA GLN A 129 -2.99 -2.08 -21.45
C GLN A 129 -1.85 -1.63 -20.54
N VAL A 130 -1.20 -2.59 -19.89
CA VAL A 130 0.01 -2.40 -19.07
C VAL A 130 1.13 -1.74 -19.87
N LEU A 131 1.46 -2.28 -21.03
CA LEU A 131 2.54 -1.77 -21.89
C LEU A 131 2.22 -0.39 -22.47
N ALA A 132 0.99 -0.21 -22.97
CA ALA A 132 0.56 1.06 -23.56
C ALA A 132 0.68 2.23 -22.57
N ALA A 133 0.43 1.99 -21.30
CA ALA A 133 0.52 3.04 -20.30
C ALA A 133 1.89 3.22 -19.66
N ALA A 134 2.71 2.17 -19.61
CA ALA A 134 4.14 2.35 -19.36
C ALA A 134 4.75 3.27 -20.44
N GLN A 135 4.38 3.06 -21.71
CA GLN A 135 4.83 3.85 -22.85
C GLN A 135 4.33 5.29 -22.80
N ALA A 136 3.01 5.50 -22.62
CA ALA A 136 2.42 6.82 -22.43
C ALA A 136 3.01 7.55 -21.21
N GLY A 137 3.39 6.79 -20.18
CA GLY A 137 4.09 7.33 -19.04
C GLY A 137 5.50 7.83 -19.38
N VAL A 138 6.29 7.07 -20.13
CA VAL A 138 7.62 7.51 -20.58
C VAL A 138 7.53 8.77 -21.45
N GLU A 139 6.54 8.83 -22.34
CA GLU A 139 6.31 9.97 -23.23
C GLU A 139 5.84 11.22 -22.49
N ALA A 140 4.91 11.08 -21.53
CA ALA A 140 4.44 12.17 -20.68
C ALA A 140 5.53 12.68 -19.71
N ALA A 141 6.56 11.86 -19.41
CA ALA A 141 7.70 12.24 -18.59
C ALA A 141 8.94 12.67 -19.39
N GLY A 142 8.78 13.08 -20.66
CA GLY A 142 9.82 13.78 -21.41
C GLY A 142 10.55 14.83 -20.55
N PRO A 143 11.83 15.12 -20.82
CA PRO A 143 12.85 15.52 -19.83
C PRO A 143 12.30 16.52 -18.80
N LEU A 144 11.80 16.00 -17.68
CA LEU A 144 11.15 16.82 -16.66
C LEU A 144 12.22 17.64 -15.94
N ALA A 145 12.19 18.95 -16.21
CA ALA A 145 13.02 19.96 -15.58
C ALA A 145 12.78 20.04 -14.05
N PRO A 146 13.79 20.42 -13.26
CA PRO A 146 13.68 20.43 -11.82
C PRO A 146 12.83 21.61 -11.34
N GLY A 147 11.78 21.31 -10.56
CA GLY A 147 11.23 22.26 -9.57
C GLY A 147 9.84 22.86 -9.85
N ARG A 148 8.78 22.05 -10.04
CA ARG A 148 7.42 22.55 -9.80
C ARG A 148 6.52 21.63 -8.99
N ASP A 149 5.80 22.32 -8.10
CA ASP A 149 4.89 21.89 -7.06
C ASP A 149 3.55 21.37 -7.58
N TYR A 150 2.89 20.59 -6.72
CA TYR A 150 1.81 19.65 -7.01
C TYR A 150 0.45 20.27 -7.37
N GLY A 151 -0.13 19.77 -8.47
CA GLY A 151 -1.56 19.62 -8.69
C GLY A 151 -1.71 18.33 -9.50
N MET A 152 -2.23 17.27 -8.89
CA MET A 152 -2.12 15.93 -9.49
C MET A 152 -3.05 15.80 -10.69
N ASP A 153 -2.46 15.91 -11.87
CA ASP A 153 -3.09 15.74 -13.18
C ASP A 153 -3.90 14.43 -13.21
N PRO A 154 -5.18 14.43 -13.63
CA PRO A 154 -5.96 13.22 -13.86
C PRO A 154 -5.23 12.16 -14.70
N ASP A 155 -4.38 12.60 -15.62
CA ASP A 155 -3.54 11.73 -16.44
C ASP A 155 -2.43 11.05 -15.63
N LEU A 156 -1.91 11.71 -14.59
CA LEU A 156 -0.97 11.11 -13.65
C LEU A 156 -1.65 10.03 -12.80
N LEU A 157 -2.91 10.22 -12.41
CA LEU A 157 -3.71 9.24 -11.67
C LEU A 157 -4.01 7.98 -12.50
N ALA A 158 -4.38 8.16 -13.78
CA ALA A 158 -4.48 7.06 -14.74
C ALA A 158 -3.13 6.35 -14.93
N ARG A 159 -2.03 7.12 -14.97
CA ARG A 159 -0.66 6.61 -15.06
C ARG A 159 -0.24 5.84 -13.80
N VAL A 160 -0.60 6.27 -12.60
CA VAL A 160 -0.29 5.54 -11.36
C VAL A 160 -1.12 4.26 -11.27
N ARG A 161 -2.39 4.28 -11.68
CA ARG A 161 -3.21 3.07 -11.83
C ARG A 161 -2.56 2.08 -12.79
N LEU A 162 -2.09 2.53 -13.94
CA LEU A 162 -1.47 1.66 -14.94
C LEU A 162 -0.07 1.17 -14.56
N MET A 163 0.71 1.97 -13.84
CA MET A 163 1.96 1.51 -13.23
C MET A 163 1.72 0.50 -12.10
N LEU A 164 0.62 0.64 -11.36
CA LEU A 164 0.15 -0.36 -10.40
C LEU A 164 -0.03 -1.67 -11.15
N GLU A 165 -0.91 -1.67 -12.14
CA GLU A 165 -1.28 -2.78 -13.01
C GLU A 165 -0.05 -3.45 -13.67
N ALA A 166 0.93 -2.66 -14.10
CA ALA A 166 2.19 -3.13 -14.67
C ALA A 166 3.08 -3.86 -13.65
N ALA A 167 3.26 -3.25 -12.48
CA ALA A 167 4.00 -3.86 -11.40
C ALA A 167 3.25 -5.04 -10.79
N LEU A 168 1.92 -5.14 -10.99
CA LEU A 168 1.15 -6.28 -10.53
C LEU A 168 1.35 -7.56 -11.37
N ASN A 169 1.95 -7.46 -12.56
CA ASN A 169 2.13 -8.59 -13.49
C ASN A 169 3.60 -8.97 -13.73
N GLY A 170 4.54 -8.30 -13.06
CA GLY A 170 5.97 -8.57 -13.19
C GLY A 170 6.44 -9.73 -12.31
N THR A 171 5.97 -10.95 -12.56
CA THR A 171 6.73 -12.22 -12.52
C THR A 171 5.77 -13.42 -12.61
N GLU A 172 5.46 -13.86 -13.83
CA GLU A 172 5.51 -15.28 -14.18
C GLU A 172 6.07 -15.35 -15.61
N GLU A 173 7.40 -15.37 -15.73
CA GLU A 173 8.01 -16.01 -16.88
C GLU A 173 7.73 -17.50 -16.73
N ALA A 174 6.88 -18.01 -17.63
CA ALA A 174 6.69 -19.42 -17.87
C ALA A 174 8.01 -20.04 -18.34
N TRP A 175 8.62 -20.90 -17.52
CA TRP A 175 9.29 -22.16 -17.90
C TRP A 175 9.24 -23.13 -16.72
#